data_AF-A0A8I1GT25-F1
#
_entry.id   AF-A0A8I1GT25-F1
#
_cell.length_a   1.000
_cell.length_b   1.000
_cell.length_c   1.000
_cell.angle_alpha   90.00
_cell.angle_beta   90.00
_cell.angle_gamma   90.00
#
_symmetry.space_group_name_H-M   'P 1'
#
loop_
_entity.id
_entity.type
_entity.pdbx_description
1 polymer ?
#
loop_
_entity_poly.entity_id
_entity_poly.type
_entity_poly.pdbx_seq_one_letter_code
_entity_poly.pdbx_strand_id
1 'polypeptide(L)'
;MGMLSSLPNVTWTVLTTIVTFVILHIIIEPYKARKRRRSEKLKNLYAPLYTMTVAKIRDYALYTKEFPNGKMVFSIKTKPHYLADEYIIEFLLNNSGYASKKLLFEIYGYVEALSKMELQGSSGFVYVDSLVKIIVKEYNQLKKEMGDEFDQDELKTGIPKGIKEMLEKE
;
A
#
# COMPACT_ATOMS: atom_id res chain seq x y z
N MET A 1 69.43 -21.66 -2.13
CA MET A 1 68.78 -20.80 -1.10
C MET A 1 67.95 -19.78 -1.85
N GLY A 2 66.62 -19.84 -1.76
CA GLY A 2 65.75 -18.87 -2.44
C GLY A 2 64.38 -19.41 -2.86
N MET A 3 63.43 -19.39 -1.92
CA MET A 3 62.01 -19.08 -2.10
C MET A 3 61.19 -19.81 -3.17
N LEU A 4 60.52 -20.90 -2.77
CA LEU A 4 59.38 -21.49 -3.50
C LEU A 4 58.27 -21.97 -2.54
N SER A 5 57.83 -21.13 -1.59
CA SER A 5 56.80 -21.53 -0.62
C SER A 5 55.74 -20.48 -0.30
N SER A 6 55.38 -19.59 -1.23
CA SER A 6 54.32 -18.57 -1.01
C SER A 6 53.03 -18.78 -1.83
N LEU A 7 52.90 -19.87 -2.59
CA LEU A 7 51.78 -20.08 -3.51
C LEU A 7 50.42 -20.54 -2.92
N PRO A 8 50.28 -21.20 -1.74
CA PRO A 8 48.96 -21.65 -1.31
C PRO A 8 48.04 -20.49 -0.90
N ASN A 9 48.59 -19.44 -0.28
CA ASN A 9 47.79 -18.33 0.26
C ASN A 9 47.09 -17.51 -0.83
N VAL A 10 47.70 -17.36 -1.99
CA VAL A 10 47.13 -16.58 -3.11
C VAL A 10 45.92 -17.31 -3.69
N THR A 11 45.98 -18.64 -3.85
CA THR A 11 44.86 -19.43 -4.38
C THR A 11 43.64 -19.43 -3.45
N TRP A 12 43.86 -19.52 -2.13
CA TRP A 12 42.78 -19.38 -1.14
C TRP A 12 42.20 -17.97 -1.12
N THR A 13 43.03 -16.94 -1.27
CA THR A 13 42.55 -15.54 -1.34
C THR A 13 41.68 -15.29 -2.58
N VAL A 14 42.07 -15.83 -3.74
CA VAL A 14 41.27 -15.74 -4.97
C VAL A 14 39.95 -16.49 -4.81
N LEU A 15 39.99 -17.72 -4.28
CA LEU A 15 38.80 -18.54 -4.09
C LEU A 15 37.81 -17.88 -3.11
N THR A 16 38.29 -17.40 -1.96
CA THR A 16 37.45 -16.70 -0.97
C THR A 16 36.85 -15.41 -1.53
N THR A 17 37.58 -14.66 -2.36
CA THR A 17 37.07 -13.45 -3.02
C THR A 17 35.93 -13.79 -3.99
N ILE A 18 36.10 -14.83 -4.83
CA ILE A 18 35.06 -15.28 -5.77
C ILE A 18 33.82 -15.75 -5.01
N VAL A 19 34.00 -16.59 -3.97
CA VAL A 19 32.88 -17.08 -3.16
C VAL A 19 32.14 -15.93 -2.47
N THR A 20 32.88 -14.97 -1.90
CA THR A 20 32.29 -13.78 -1.26
C THR A 20 31.53 -12.92 -2.26
N PHE A 21 32.09 -12.69 -3.45
CA PHE A 21 31.44 -11.95 -4.52
C PHE A 21 30.12 -12.60 -4.95
N VAL A 22 30.12 -13.92 -5.12
CA VAL A 22 28.92 -14.71 -5.48
C VAL A 22 27.86 -14.62 -4.38
N ILE A 23 28.23 -14.79 -3.11
CA ILE A 23 27.29 -14.66 -1.98
C ILE A 23 26.68 -13.27 -1.93
N LEU A 24 27.49 -12.22 -2.12
CA LEU A 24 27.01 -10.84 -2.10
C LEU A 24 25.97 -10.59 -3.20
N HIS A 25 26.27 -10.93 -4.46
CA HIS A 25 25.42 -10.57 -5.60
C HIS A 25 24.20 -11.50 -5.76
N ILE A 26 24.31 -12.77 -5.40
CA ILE A 26 23.21 -13.74 -5.60
C ILE A 26 22.26 -13.79 -4.39
N ILE A 27 22.74 -13.50 -3.17
CA ILE A 27 21.95 -13.65 -1.96
C ILE A 27 21.67 -12.29 -1.31
N ILE A 28 22.72 -11.52 -1.01
CA ILE A 28 22.59 -10.33 -0.16
C ILE A 28 21.95 -9.16 -0.91
N GLU A 29 22.43 -8.85 -2.10
CA GLU A 29 21.89 -7.77 -2.94
C GLU A 29 20.41 -7.95 -3.29
N PRO A 30 19.93 -9.11 -3.80
CA PRO A 30 18.52 -9.27 -4.10
C PRO A 30 17.65 -9.22 -2.84
N TYR A 31 18.14 -9.72 -1.70
CA TYR A 31 17.45 -9.60 -0.43
C TYR A 31 17.31 -8.13 0.00
N LYS A 32 18.40 -7.35 -0.06
CA LYS A 32 18.42 -5.92 0.27
C LYS A 32 17.52 -5.13 -0.69
N ALA A 33 17.55 -5.45 -1.98
CA ALA A 33 16.70 -4.82 -2.99
C ALA A 33 15.21 -5.11 -2.74
N ARG A 34 14.84 -6.35 -2.40
CA ARG A 34 13.45 -6.71 -2.04
C ARG A 34 12.98 -5.96 -0.79
N LYS A 35 13.80 -5.91 0.26
CA LYS A 35 13.48 -5.16 1.50
C LYS A 35 13.32 -3.67 1.23
N ARG A 36 14.22 -3.07 0.44
CA ARG A 36 14.14 -1.67 0.02
C ARG A 36 12.86 -1.39 -0.76
N ARG A 37 12.54 -2.23 -1.75
CA ARG A 37 11.33 -2.07 -2.57
C ARG A 37 10.04 -2.16 -1.74
N ARG A 38 9.98 -3.04 -0.74
CA ARG A 38 8.85 -3.10 0.20
C ARG A 38 8.73 -1.80 1.01
N SER A 39 9.84 -1.29 1.53
CA SER A 39 9.85 -0.01 2.25
C SER A 39 9.43 1.16 1.37
N GLU A 40 9.85 1.19 0.11
CA GLU A 40 9.45 2.23 -0.85
C GLU A 40 7.96 2.14 -1.17
N LYS A 41 7.42 0.93 -1.39
CA LYS A 41 5.97 0.72 -1.55
C LYS A 41 5.17 1.26 -0.36
N LEU A 42 5.61 0.91 0.85
CA LEU A 42 4.92 1.33 2.07
C LEU A 42 4.95 2.86 2.22
N LYS A 43 6.12 3.49 2.07
CA LYS A 43 6.30 4.93 2.27
C LYS A 43 5.66 5.78 1.19
N ASN A 44 5.80 5.38 -0.08
CA ASN A 44 5.42 6.23 -1.21
C ASN A 44 3.97 6.02 -1.66
N LEU A 45 3.37 4.86 -1.35
CA LEU A 45 2.00 4.55 -1.77
C LEU A 45 1.11 4.16 -0.60
N TYR A 46 1.38 3.04 0.08
CA TYR A 46 0.37 2.41 0.94
C TYR A 46 0.11 3.17 2.25
N ALA A 47 1.13 3.74 2.90
CA ALA A 47 0.92 4.51 4.13
C ALA A 47 0.17 5.83 3.87
N PRO A 48 0.54 6.65 2.87
CA PRO A 48 -0.26 7.83 2.52
C PRO A 48 -1.67 7.46 2.06
N LEU A 49 -1.82 6.44 1.20
CA LEU A 49 -3.11 6.02 0.66
C LEU A 49 -4.05 5.50 1.76
N TYR A 50 -3.53 4.69 2.70
CA TYR A 50 -4.28 4.25 3.88
C TYR A 50 -4.77 5.45 4.70
N THR A 51 -3.89 6.42 4.94
CA THR A 51 -4.22 7.63 5.72
C THR A 51 -5.32 8.46 5.04
N MET A 52 -5.18 8.72 3.72
CA MET A 52 -6.20 9.42 2.93
C MET A 52 -7.52 8.68 2.93
N THR A 53 -7.48 7.35 2.80
CA THR A 53 -8.66 6.49 2.82
C THR A 53 -9.41 6.60 4.15
N VAL A 54 -8.73 6.41 5.28
CA VAL A 54 -9.36 6.53 6.60
C VAL A 54 -9.91 7.93 6.83
N ALA A 55 -9.16 8.97 6.46
CA ALA A 55 -9.62 10.35 6.57
C ALA A 55 -10.88 10.60 5.74
N LYS A 56 -10.95 10.08 4.51
CA LYS A 56 -12.08 10.25 3.61
C LYS A 56 -13.34 9.50 4.05
N ILE A 57 -13.18 8.33 4.67
CA ILE A 57 -14.28 7.60 5.29
C ILE A 57 -14.81 8.37 6.51
N ARG A 58 -13.91 8.84 7.37
CA ARG A 58 -14.29 9.61 8.57
C ARG A 58 -14.98 10.91 8.22
N ASP A 59 -14.51 11.60 7.18
CA ASP A 59 -15.14 12.80 6.64
C ASP A 59 -16.63 12.55 6.36
N TYR A 60 -16.98 11.46 5.66
CA TYR A 60 -18.38 11.09 5.46
C TYR A 60 -19.12 10.83 6.78
N ALA A 61 -18.55 9.98 7.65
CA ALA A 61 -19.18 9.60 8.92
C ALA A 61 -19.46 10.81 9.84
N LEU A 62 -18.62 11.84 9.80
CA LEU A 62 -18.82 13.07 10.56
C LEU A 62 -20.06 13.85 10.11
N TYR A 63 -20.39 13.81 8.81
CA TYR A 63 -21.54 14.52 8.26
C TYR A 63 -22.85 13.74 8.37
N THR A 64 -22.82 12.42 8.16
CA THR A 64 -24.04 11.61 8.09
C THR A 64 -24.36 10.86 9.38
N LYS A 65 -23.40 10.73 10.30
CA LYS A 65 -23.45 9.94 11.55
C LYS A 65 -23.70 8.43 11.39
N GLU A 66 -24.10 7.97 10.20
CA GLU A 66 -24.39 6.58 9.85
C GLU A 66 -23.85 6.24 8.45
N PHE A 67 -23.61 4.95 8.19
CA PHE A 67 -23.02 4.46 6.95
C PHE A 67 -24.07 3.73 6.13
N PRO A 68 -24.50 4.23 4.96
CA PRO A 68 -25.65 3.67 4.25
C PRO A 68 -25.50 2.16 4.01
N ASN A 69 -26.38 1.37 4.63
CA ASN A 69 -26.42 -0.10 4.58
C ASN A 69 -25.17 -0.80 5.15
N GLY A 70 -24.52 -0.24 6.16
CA GLY A 70 -23.34 -0.80 6.81
C GLY A 70 -22.13 -0.88 5.88
N LYS A 71 -22.08 -0.01 4.87
CA LYS A 71 -21.05 -0.03 3.82
C LYS A 71 -20.16 1.20 3.84
N MET A 72 -18.89 0.99 3.50
CA MET A 72 -17.93 2.08 3.42
C MET A 72 -18.17 2.92 2.17
N VAL A 73 -18.26 4.24 2.37
CA VAL A 73 -18.53 5.18 1.29
C VAL A 73 -17.60 6.38 1.33
N PHE A 74 -17.37 6.97 0.16
CA PHE A 74 -16.70 8.27 0.02
C PHE A 74 -17.72 9.34 -0.34
N SER A 75 -17.76 10.42 0.45
CA SER A 75 -18.49 11.64 0.09
C SER A 75 -17.90 12.29 -1.16
N ILE A 76 -18.75 12.85 -2.03
CA ILE A 76 -18.36 13.57 -3.27
C ILE A 76 -18.40 15.10 -3.06
N LYS A 77 -18.82 15.58 -1.88
CA LYS A 77 -18.91 17.04 -1.62
C LYS A 77 -17.52 17.70 -1.63
N THR A 78 -17.50 19.01 -1.87
CA THR A 78 -16.30 19.85 -1.92
C THR A 78 -15.51 19.76 -0.61
N LYS A 79 -14.37 19.10 -0.68
CA LYS A 79 -13.49 18.79 0.45
C LYS A 79 -12.29 19.72 0.49
N PRO A 80 -11.54 19.76 1.61
CA PRO A 80 -10.16 20.21 1.54
C PRO A 80 -9.40 19.44 0.43
N HIS A 81 -8.54 20.14 -0.31
CA HIS A 81 -7.91 19.65 -1.55
C HIS A 81 -7.28 18.25 -1.45
N TYR A 82 -6.72 17.88 -0.28
CA TYR A 82 -6.07 16.58 -0.05
C TYR A 82 -7.03 15.39 0.13
N LEU A 83 -8.36 15.61 0.23
CA LEU A 83 -9.38 14.55 0.24
C LEU A 83 -10.23 14.55 -1.03
N ALA A 84 -9.95 15.47 -1.97
CA ALA A 84 -10.59 15.51 -3.27
C ALA A 84 -10.38 14.20 -4.02
N ASP A 85 -11.36 13.81 -4.83
CA ASP A 85 -11.32 12.59 -5.62
C ASP A 85 -10.16 12.61 -6.60
N GLU A 86 -10.02 13.73 -7.30
CA GLU A 86 -8.97 13.98 -8.28
C GLU A 86 -7.59 13.83 -7.65
N TYR A 87 -7.39 14.38 -6.45
CA TYR A 87 -6.12 14.32 -5.76
C TYR A 87 -5.73 12.88 -5.39
N ILE A 88 -6.66 12.08 -4.85
CA ILE A 88 -6.39 10.68 -4.48
C ILE A 88 -6.12 9.83 -5.73
N ILE A 89 -6.88 10.06 -6.80
CA ILE A 89 -6.69 9.38 -8.08
C ILE A 89 -5.31 9.74 -8.66
N GLU A 90 -4.98 11.03 -8.73
CA GLU A 90 -3.69 11.51 -9.24
C GLU A 90 -2.53 10.97 -8.40
N PHE A 91 -2.62 11.05 -7.07
CA PHE A 91 -1.62 10.49 -6.16
C PHE A 91 -1.37 9.00 -6.46
N LEU A 92 -2.42 8.22 -6.64
CA LEU A 92 -2.29 6.78 -6.90
C LEU A 92 -1.73 6.50 -8.29
N LEU A 93 -2.16 7.22 -9.33
CA LEU A 93 -1.65 7.05 -10.69
C LEU A 93 -0.17 7.43 -10.78
N ASN A 94 0.25 8.51 -10.12
CA ASN A 94 1.64 8.93 -10.02
C ASN A 94 2.52 7.92 -9.27
N ASN A 95 1.92 7.13 -8.37
CA ASN A 95 2.60 6.07 -7.61
C ASN A 95 2.24 4.65 -8.09
N SER A 96 1.67 4.51 -9.29
CA SER A 96 1.15 3.24 -9.83
C SER A 96 2.21 2.14 -9.95
N GLY A 97 3.49 2.50 -10.11
CA GLY A 97 4.61 1.54 -10.12
C GLY A 97 4.78 0.76 -8.80
N TYR A 98 4.19 1.24 -7.70
CA TYR A 98 4.15 0.57 -6.41
C TYR A 98 2.88 -0.24 -6.18
N ALA A 99 1.81 0.03 -6.95
CA ALA A 99 0.48 -0.53 -6.76
C ALA A 99 0.38 -1.99 -7.23
N SER A 100 -0.52 -2.74 -6.61
CA SER A 100 -0.90 -4.07 -7.09
C SER A 100 -1.86 -3.96 -8.28
N LYS A 101 -1.93 -5.02 -9.10
CA LYS A 101 -2.94 -5.09 -10.18
C LYS A 101 -4.37 -5.00 -9.65
N LYS A 102 -4.62 -5.53 -8.46
CA LYS A 102 -5.95 -5.50 -7.85
C LYS A 102 -6.30 -4.08 -7.41
N LEU A 103 -5.36 -3.36 -6.80
CA LEU A 103 -5.56 -1.96 -6.43
C LEU A 103 -5.84 -1.08 -7.66
N LEU A 104 -5.10 -1.27 -8.75
CA LEU A 104 -5.35 -0.55 -10.00
C LEU A 104 -6.74 -0.85 -10.58
N PHE A 105 -7.20 -2.10 -10.48
CA PHE A 105 -8.54 -2.48 -10.93
C PHE A 105 -9.65 -1.84 -10.08
N GLU A 106 -9.51 -1.81 -8.76
CA GLU A 106 -10.48 -1.14 -7.88
C GLU A 106 -10.53 0.37 -8.11
N ILE A 107 -9.38 0.99 -8.41
CA ILE A 107 -9.34 2.41 -8.75
C ILE A 107 -10.02 2.69 -10.09
N TYR A 108 -9.84 1.82 -11.08
CA TYR A 108 -10.59 1.91 -12.33
C TYR A 108 -12.10 1.89 -12.07
N GLY A 109 -12.59 0.95 -11.26
CA GLY A 109 -14.00 0.89 -10.87
C GLY A 109 -14.47 2.14 -10.08
N TYR A 110 -13.59 2.70 -9.24
CA TYR A 110 -13.87 3.94 -8.52
C TYR A 110 -14.04 5.14 -9.46
N VAL A 111 -13.12 5.30 -10.41
CA VAL A 111 -13.19 6.36 -11.43
C VAL A 111 -14.45 6.20 -12.28
N GLU A 112 -14.77 4.97 -12.70
CA GLU A 112 -15.99 4.70 -13.47
C GLU A 112 -17.26 5.09 -12.68
N ALA A 113 -17.30 4.80 -11.39
CA ALA A 113 -18.42 5.17 -10.52
C ALA A 113 -18.57 6.70 -10.39
N LEU A 114 -17.46 7.43 -10.25
CA LEU A 114 -17.47 8.90 -10.23
C LEU A 114 -18.00 9.47 -11.54
N SER A 115 -17.48 8.99 -12.69
CA SER A 115 -17.94 9.46 -14.00
C SER A 115 -19.43 9.21 -14.24
N LYS A 116 -19.96 8.06 -13.79
CA LYS A 116 -21.40 7.77 -13.88
C LYS A 116 -22.23 8.75 -13.04
N MET A 117 -21.78 9.11 -11.84
CA MET A 117 -22.50 10.05 -10.98
C MET A 117 -22.49 11.47 -11.53
N GLU A 118 -21.36 11.90 -12.10
CA GLU A 118 -21.24 13.19 -12.77
C GLU A 118 -22.24 13.31 -13.94
N LEU A 119 -22.31 12.29 -14.79
CA LEU A 119 -23.28 12.23 -15.91
C LEU A 119 -24.74 12.24 -15.45
N GLN A 120 -25.03 11.68 -14.27
CA GLN A 120 -26.38 11.61 -13.71
C GLN A 120 -26.74 12.83 -12.86
N GLY A 121 -25.83 13.77 -12.65
CA GLY A 121 -26.04 14.92 -11.76
C GLY A 121 -26.29 14.54 -10.30
N SER A 122 -25.87 13.33 -9.88
CA SER A 122 -26.12 12.82 -8.54
C SER A 122 -24.99 13.25 -7.60
N SER A 123 -25.30 14.03 -6.56
CA SER A 123 -24.34 14.42 -5.52
C SER A 123 -24.67 13.70 -4.22
N GLY A 124 -23.93 12.63 -3.94
CA GLY A 124 -24.12 11.84 -2.73
C GLY A 124 -22.81 11.25 -2.27
N PHE A 125 -22.62 9.99 -2.61
CA PHE A 125 -21.50 9.18 -2.15
C PHE A 125 -21.27 8.01 -3.11
N VAL A 126 -20.04 7.48 -3.10
CA VAL A 126 -19.68 6.26 -3.83
C VAL A 126 -19.42 5.13 -2.84
N TYR A 127 -19.95 3.94 -3.12
CA TYR A 127 -19.59 2.72 -2.39
C TYR A 127 -18.16 2.29 -2.73
N VAL A 128 -17.33 2.10 -1.71
CA VAL A 128 -15.88 1.86 -1.88
C VAL A 128 -15.36 0.67 -1.09
N ASP A 129 -16.24 -0.23 -0.65
CA ASP A 129 -15.88 -1.38 0.19
C ASP A 129 -14.68 -2.17 -0.35
N SER A 130 -14.72 -2.54 -1.62
CA SER A 130 -13.66 -3.33 -2.24
C SER A 130 -12.34 -2.56 -2.30
N LEU A 131 -12.38 -1.30 -2.75
CA LEU A 131 -11.22 -0.42 -2.79
C LEU A 131 -10.57 -0.27 -1.41
N VAL A 132 -11.36 0.08 -0.39
CA VAL A 132 -10.88 0.24 0.99
C VAL A 132 -10.28 -1.06 1.51
N LYS A 133 -10.98 -2.19 1.32
CA LYS A 133 -10.48 -3.50 1.77
C LYS A 133 -9.14 -3.85 1.14
N ILE A 134 -8.93 -3.55 -0.14
CA ILE A 134 -7.63 -3.79 -0.78
C ILE A 134 -6.55 -2.90 -0.16
N ILE A 135 -6.80 -1.60 -0.02
CA ILE A 135 -5.84 -0.66 0.53
C ILE A 135 -5.40 -1.09 1.95
N VAL A 136 -6.36 -1.39 2.81
CA VAL A 136 -6.12 -1.77 4.21
C VAL A 136 -5.38 -3.09 4.32
N LYS A 137 -5.77 -4.10 3.53
CA LYS A 137 -5.12 -5.41 3.54
C LYS A 137 -3.69 -5.35 3.01
N GLU A 138 -3.47 -4.66 1.89
CA GLU A 138 -2.14 -4.54 1.30
C GLU A 138 -1.21 -3.69 2.16
N TYR A 139 -1.72 -2.65 2.82
CA TYR A 139 -0.98 -1.88 3.84
C TYR A 139 -0.51 -2.77 5.00
N ASN A 140 -1.41 -3.50 5.65
CA ASN A 140 -1.06 -4.35 6.79
C ASN A 140 -0.20 -5.56 6.38
N GLN A 141 -0.42 -6.10 5.17
CA GLN A 141 0.40 -7.18 4.62
C GLN A 141 1.84 -6.72 4.38
N LEU A 142 2.05 -5.50 3.88
CA LEU A 142 3.40 -4.95 3.70
C LEU A 142 4.13 -4.75 5.04
N LYS A 143 3.43 -4.24 6.06
CA LYS A 143 3.99 -4.11 7.42
C LYS A 143 4.40 -5.47 7.98
N LYS A 144 3.52 -6.47 7.86
CA LYS A 144 3.82 -7.86 8.24
C LYS A 144 5.06 -8.41 7.53
N GLU A 145 5.18 -8.21 6.22
CA GLU A 145 6.34 -8.66 5.43
C GLU A 145 7.65 -7.93 5.76
N MET A 146 7.55 -6.76 6.39
CA MET A 146 8.69 -5.96 6.85
C MET A 146 9.06 -6.26 8.31
N GLY A 147 8.21 -6.98 9.05
CA GLY A 147 8.37 -7.22 10.47
C GLY A 147 7.97 -6.01 11.34
N ASP A 148 7.20 -5.07 10.78
CA ASP A 148 6.66 -3.92 11.50
C ASP A 148 5.38 -4.33 12.24
N GLU A 149 4.99 -3.56 13.27
CA GLU A 149 3.71 -3.74 13.96
C GLU A 149 2.54 -3.55 12.99
N PHE A 150 1.59 -4.48 12.95
CA PHE A 150 0.42 -4.40 12.06
C PHE A 150 -0.84 -4.88 12.76
N ASP A 151 -1.99 -4.45 12.27
CA ASP A 151 -3.28 -4.86 12.82
C ASP A 151 -3.78 -6.13 12.11
N GLN A 152 -3.92 -7.21 12.88
CA GLN A 152 -4.34 -8.52 12.38
C GLN A 152 -5.81 -8.53 11.93
N ASP A 153 -6.67 -7.76 12.61
CA ASP A 153 -8.09 -7.69 12.30
C ASP A 153 -8.29 -6.89 11.01
N GLU A 154 -7.59 -5.77 10.85
CA GLU A 154 -7.57 -5.01 9.61
C GLU A 154 -7.03 -5.85 8.44
N LEU A 155 -5.97 -6.63 8.65
CA LEU A 155 -5.42 -7.54 7.62
C LEU A 155 -6.44 -8.60 7.20
N LYS A 156 -7.27 -9.09 8.12
CA LYS A 156 -8.27 -10.13 7.85
C LYS A 156 -9.50 -9.55 7.17
N THR A 157 -10.05 -8.48 7.73
CA THR A 157 -11.34 -7.90 7.34
C THR A 157 -11.20 -6.89 6.20
N GLY A 158 -10.09 -6.14 6.17
CA GLY A 158 -9.90 -4.96 5.32
C GLY A 158 -10.69 -3.73 5.81
N ILE A 159 -11.17 -3.75 7.05
CA ILE A 159 -11.92 -2.64 7.65
C ILE A 159 -10.99 -1.92 8.61
N PRO A 160 -10.75 -0.61 8.49
CA PRO A 160 -9.93 0.13 9.44
C PRO A 160 -10.54 0.08 10.84
N LYS A 161 -9.72 -0.13 11.87
CA LYS A 161 -10.16 -0.28 13.27
C LYS A 161 -11.01 0.91 13.73
N GLY A 162 -10.59 2.11 13.38
CA GLY A 162 -11.29 3.36 13.73
C GLY A 162 -12.61 3.61 12.98
N ILE A 163 -13.02 2.71 12.08
CA ILE A 163 -14.28 2.73 11.32
C ILE A 163 -15.17 1.55 11.70
N LYS A 164 -14.60 0.42 12.12
CA LYS A 164 -15.34 -0.81 12.45
C LYS A 164 -16.49 -0.57 13.43
N GLU A 165 -16.24 0.17 14.51
CA GLU A 165 -17.26 0.54 15.50
C GLU A 165 -18.41 1.39 14.93
N MET A 166 -18.19 2.07 13.81
CA MET A 166 -19.22 2.86 13.14
C MET A 166 -20.06 2.01 12.18
N LEU A 167 -19.51 0.92 11.64
CA LEU A 167 -20.21 -0.02 10.77
C LEU A 167 -21.05 -1.03 11.56
N GLU A 168 -20.64 -1.38 12.78
CA GLU A 168 -21.33 -2.36 13.65
C GLU A 168 -22.51 -1.74 14.44
N LYS A 169 -22.76 -0.44 14.30
CA LYS A 169 -23.86 0.28 14.98
C LYS A 169 -25.19 0.25 14.20
N GLU A 170 -25.22 -0.38 13.03
CA GLU A 170 -26.45 -0.64 12.23
C GLU A 170 -26.94 -2.07 12.42
#